data_AF-A0A956E4Z3-F1
#
_entry.id   AF-A0A956E4Z3-F1
#
_cell.length_a   1.000
_cell.length_b   1.000
_cell.length_c   1.000
_cell.angle_alpha   90.00
_cell.angle_beta   90.00
_cell.angle_gamma   90.00
#
_symmetry.space_group_name_H-M   'P 1'
#
loop_
_entity.id
_entity.type
_entity.pdbx_description
1 polymer ?
#
loop_
_entity_poly.entity_id
_entity_poly.type
_entity_poly.pdbx_seq_one_letter_code
_entity_poly.pdbx_strand_id
1 'polypeptide(L)'
;MPDTCKVPAPPAPPVPMPFPNMGQVAGASKTSKKVLIRNKAAVVEQSEIPTSMGDEAGVGGGVVSGGFAQKITFKKGSAKVLVEGKGAAYLSATTGHNGANPNAPNGMQIVPSQSVVIVAP
;
A
#
# COMPACT_ATOMS: atom_id res chain seq x y z
N MET A 1 6.09 8.90 -7.58
CA MET A 1 6.85 9.69 -6.58
C MET A 1 7.25 8.73 -5.48
N PRO A 2 8.56 8.63 -5.16
CA PRO A 2 9.04 7.84 -4.02
C PRO A 2 8.53 8.44 -2.71
N ASP A 3 8.52 7.66 -1.64
CA ASP A 3 8.11 8.13 -0.33
C ASP A 3 9.18 9.05 0.27
N THR A 4 9.09 10.34 -0.02
CA THR A 4 10.06 11.33 0.44
C THR A 4 9.65 11.86 1.81
N CYS A 5 10.45 11.62 2.85
CA CYS A 5 10.18 12.08 4.20
C CYS A 5 11.15 13.18 4.62
N LYS A 6 10.75 13.99 5.61
CA LYS A 6 11.57 15.04 6.20
C LYS A 6 12.52 14.45 7.24
N VAL A 7 13.82 14.64 7.07
CA VAL A 7 14.85 14.14 7.98
C VAL A 7 15.47 15.32 8.74
N PRO A 8 15.45 15.32 10.09
CA PRO A 8 16.12 16.35 10.88
C PRO A 8 17.62 16.41 10.56
N ALA A 9 18.14 17.61 10.29
CA ALA A 9 19.56 17.82 9.99
C ALA A 9 20.18 19.00 10.77
N PRO A 10 20.12 19.04 12.12
CA PRO A 10 20.63 20.20 12.87
C PRO A 10 22.12 20.48 12.62
N PRO A 11 22.56 21.75 12.52
CA PRO A 11 21.79 22.99 12.67
C PRO A 11 21.01 23.43 11.41
N ALA A 12 21.09 22.67 10.32
CA ALA A 12 20.40 22.97 9.07
C ALA A 12 18.90 22.61 9.13
N PRO A 13 18.07 23.21 8.25
CA PRO A 13 16.68 22.80 8.08
C PRO A 13 16.53 21.32 7.68
N PRO A 14 15.38 20.67 7.97
CA PRO A 14 15.13 19.29 7.58
C PRO A 14 15.29 19.06 6.07
N VAL A 15 15.96 17.98 5.69
CA VAL A 15 16.24 17.64 4.29
C VAL A 15 15.23 16.58 3.81
N PRO A 16 14.60 16.76 2.63
CA PRO A 16 13.79 15.71 2.02
C PRO A 16 14.66 14.54 1.56
N MET A 17 14.38 13.33 2.03
CA MET A 17 15.09 12.10 1.65
C MET A 17 14.11 10.99 1.26
N PRO A 18 14.35 10.24 0.17
CA PRO A 18 13.50 9.11 -0.18
C PRO A 18 13.72 7.92 0.76
N PHE A 19 12.62 7.29 1.17
CA PHE A 19 12.61 6.08 1.99
C PHE A 19 11.86 4.94 1.29
N PRO A 20 12.18 3.67 1.62
CA PRO A 20 11.32 2.56 1.27
C PRO A 20 10.00 2.65 2.04
N ASN A 21 8.91 2.28 1.39
CA ASN A 21 7.61 2.19 2.03
C ASN A 21 6.93 0.90 1.55
N MET A 22 6.68 0.00 2.49
CA MET A 22 6.22 -1.35 2.22
C MET A 22 5.13 -1.75 3.20
N GLY A 23 4.26 -2.67 2.79
CA GLY A 23 3.33 -3.31 3.70
C GLY A 23 3.07 -4.75 3.30
N GLN A 24 2.58 -5.53 4.25
CA GLN A 24 2.32 -6.95 4.05
C GLN A 24 0.85 -7.20 3.71
N VAL A 25 0.60 -7.77 2.53
CA VAL A 25 -0.76 -8.10 2.06
C VAL A 25 -1.47 -9.07 3.03
N ALA A 26 -0.71 -9.88 3.77
CA ALA A 26 -1.25 -10.77 4.80
C ALA A 26 -2.00 -10.03 5.93
N GLY A 27 -1.65 -8.76 6.18
CA GLY A 27 -2.32 -7.89 7.14
C GLY A 27 -3.44 -7.03 6.53
N ALA A 28 -3.85 -7.29 5.29
CA ALA A 28 -4.90 -6.51 4.64
C ALA A 28 -6.23 -6.63 5.38
N SER A 29 -6.94 -5.51 5.39
CA SER A 29 -8.28 -5.31 5.96
C SER A 29 -9.22 -4.76 4.87
N LYS A 30 -10.52 -4.66 5.17
CA LYS A 30 -11.55 -4.31 4.18
C LYS A 30 -11.48 -5.21 2.93
N THR A 31 -11.17 -6.48 3.16
CA THR A 31 -11.14 -7.56 2.16
C THR A 31 -12.55 -8.11 1.94
N SER A 32 -12.68 -9.10 1.05
CA SER A 32 -13.93 -9.81 0.82
C SER A 32 -14.51 -10.39 2.11
N LYS A 33 -15.84 -10.43 2.22
CA LYS A 33 -16.56 -11.02 3.35
C LYS A 33 -16.91 -12.50 3.12
N LYS A 34 -17.10 -12.92 1.86
CA LYS A 34 -17.55 -14.27 1.50
C LYS A 34 -16.52 -15.07 0.71
N VAL A 35 -15.67 -14.42 -0.08
CA VAL A 35 -14.75 -15.12 -0.98
C VAL A 35 -13.40 -15.30 -0.31
N LEU A 36 -13.00 -16.56 -0.16
CA LEU A 36 -11.70 -16.95 0.35
C LEU A 36 -10.82 -17.50 -0.78
N ILE A 37 -9.56 -17.09 -0.80
CA ILE A 37 -8.51 -17.70 -1.63
C ILE A 37 -7.50 -18.29 -0.66
N ARG A 38 -7.29 -19.62 -0.75
CA ARG A 38 -6.46 -20.37 0.21
C ARG A 38 -6.82 -20.10 1.68
N ASN A 39 -8.11 -20.16 2.00
CA ASN A 39 -8.66 -19.93 3.35
C ASN A 39 -8.36 -18.54 3.95
N LYS A 40 -8.05 -17.55 3.12
CA LYS A 40 -7.90 -16.14 3.52
C LYS A 40 -8.81 -15.27 2.66
N ALA A 41 -9.37 -14.23 3.26
CA ALA A 41 -10.26 -13.31 2.57
C ALA A 41 -9.57 -12.68 1.35
N ALA A 42 -10.24 -12.73 0.20
CA ALA A 42 -9.69 -12.19 -1.03
C ALA A 42 -9.53 -10.66 -0.93
N VAL A 43 -8.37 -10.16 -1.37
CA VAL A 43 -8.08 -8.73 -1.43
C VAL A 43 -8.69 -8.14 -2.70
N VAL A 44 -9.31 -6.98 -2.56
CA VAL A 44 -10.02 -6.29 -3.64
C VAL A 44 -9.58 -4.83 -3.72
N GLU A 45 -9.99 -4.11 -4.76
CA GLU A 45 -9.88 -2.66 -4.78
C GLU A 45 -10.51 -2.05 -3.52
N GLN A 46 -9.91 -0.96 -3.02
CA GLN A 46 -10.25 -0.32 -1.74
C GLN A 46 -9.93 -1.13 -0.49
N SER A 47 -9.40 -2.36 -0.59
CA SER A 47 -8.78 -3.01 0.57
C SER A 47 -7.58 -2.19 1.06
N GLU A 48 -7.27 -2.31 2.35
CA GLU A 48 -6.26 -1.49 3.00
C GLU A 48 -5.32 -2.34 3.86
N ILE A 49 -4.01 -2.12 3.76
CA ILE A 49 -3.03 -2.60 4.73
C ILE A 49 -2.93 -1.51 5.81
N PRO A 50 -3.23 -1.79 7.09
CA PRO A 50 -3.38 -0.77 8.12
C PRO A 50 -2.13 0.08 8.37
N THR A 51 -0.95 -0.51 8.19
CA THR A 51 0.34 0.09 8.54
C THR A 51 1.36 -0.19 7.45
N SER A 52 2.05 0.86 7.00
CA SER A 52 3.28 0.76 6.22
C SER A 52 4.52 0.74 7.11
N MET A 53 5.65 0.32 6.55
CA MET A 53 6.95 0.24 7.22
C MET A 53 8.08 0.63 6.25
N GLY A 54 9.23 1.02 6.79
CA GLY A 54 10.46 1.37 6.06
C GLY A 54 10.78 2.87 6.02
N ASP A 55 9.84 3.73 6.41
CA ASP A 55 9.95 5.18 6.40
C ASP A 55 10.17 5.79 7.80
N GLU A 56 10.42 4.97 8.82
CA GLU A 56 10.51 5.37 10.23
C GLU A 56 11.70 6.28 10.53
N ALA A 57 12.79 6.16 9.76
CA ALA A 57 13.95 7.05 9.86
C ALA A 57 13.64 8.48 9.34
N GLY A 58 12.55 8.66 8.61
CA GLY A 58 12.00 9.95 8.19
C GLY A 58 11.14 10.59 9.27
N VAL A 59 11.72 10.84 10.45
CA VAL A 59 11.03 11.28 11.70
C VAL A 59 10.08 12.47 11.50
N GLY A 60 10.36 13.35 10.54
CA GLY A 60 9.49 14.50 10.21
C GLY A 60 8.29 14.17 9.31
N GLY A 61 8.04 12.90 9.00
CA GLY A 61 6.94 12.41 8.18
C GLY A 61 7.10 12.68 6.68
N GLY A 62 6.19 12.12 5.88
CA GLY A 62 6.16 12.33 4.44
C GLY A 62 5.97 13.80 4.07
N VAL A 63 6.66 14.27 3.04
CA VAL A 63 6.59 15.67 2.56
C VAL A 63 5.16 16.04 2.17
N VAL A 64 4.40 15.09 1.62
CA VAL A 64 2.99 15.25 1.23
C VAL A 64 2.02 14.80 2.33
N SER A 65 2.27 13.64 2.96
CA SER A 65 1.33 13.04 3.94
C SER A 65 1.42 13.66 5.33
N GLY A 66 2.56 14.27 5.69
CA GLY A 66 2.83 14.78 7.05
C GLY A 66 2.98 13.69 8.12
N GLY A 67 2.86 12.41 7.75
CA GLY A 67 2.94 11.26 8.64
C GLY A 67 3.74 10.11 8.03
N PHE A 68 4.10 9.15 8.87
CA PHE A 68 4.79 7.90 8.54
C PHE A 68 3.98 6.71 9.06
N ALA A 69 4.29 5.49 8.61
CA ALA A 69 3.59 4.26 9.02
C ALA A 69 2.06 4.30 8.84
N GLN A 70 1.56 4.99 7.82
CA GLN A 70 0.13 5.12 7.54
C GLN A 70 -0.38 4.01 6.61
N LYS A 71 -1.70 3.89 6.47
CA LYS A 71 -2.30 2.84 5.65
C LYS A 71 -1.86 2.85 4.19
N ILE A 72 -1.78 1.67 3.59
CA ILE A 72 -1.63 1.45 2.14
C ILE A 72 -2.99 1.03 1.59
N THR A 73 -3.43 1.62 0.49
CA THR A 73 -4.73 1.32 -0.13
C THR A 73 -4.56 0.78 -1.54
N PHE A 74 -5.24 -0.33 -1.86
CA PHE A 74 -5.35 -0.82 -3.24
C PHE A 74 -6.22 0.13 -4.07
N LYS A 75 -5.60 0.77 -5.07
CA LYS A 75 -6.22 1.79 -5.92
C LYS A 75 -6.83 1.23 -7.20
N LYS A 76 -6.33 0.08 -7.66
CA LYS A 76 -6.85 -0.63 -8.84
C LYS A 76 -7.04 -2.11 -8.53
N GLY A 77 -8.13 -2.68 -9.01
CA GLY A 77 -8.37 -4.13 -9.09
C GLY A 77 -8.56 -4.57 -10.54
N SER A 78 -8.81 -5.85 -10.75
CA SER A 78 -9.08 -6.43 -12.07
C SER A 78 -10.37 -5.87 -12.67
N ALA A 79 -10.37 -5.55 -13.96
CA ALA A 79 -11.54 -5.12 -14.71
C ALA A 79 -12.46 -6.29 -15.12
N LYS A 80 -11.96 -7.52 -15.06
CA LYS A 80 -12.67 -8.72 -15.51
C LYS A 80 -13.00 -9.68 -14.38
N VAL A 81 -12.14 -9.78 -13.38
CA VAL A 81 -12.31 -10.67 -12.23
C VAL A 81 -12.85 -9.86 -11.06
N LEU A 82 -14.15 -9.99 -10.82
CA LEU A 82 -14.83 -9.31 -9.73
C LEU A 82 -15.04 -10.26 -8.55
N VAL A 83 -14.69 -9.80 -7.36
CA VAL A 83 -15.00 -10.45 -6.08
C VAL A 83 -15.98 -9.56 -5.35
N GLU A 84 -17.20 -10.08 -5.14
CA GLU A 84 -18.31 -9.32 -4.52
C GLU A 84 -18.59 -7.98 -5.22
N GLY A 85 -18.48 -7.96 -6.55
CA GLY A 85 -18.72 -6.76 -7.37
C GLY A 85 -17.57 -5.75 -7.37
N LYS A 86 -16.46 -6.04 -6.70
CA LYS A 86 -15.25 -5.21 -6.68
C LYS A 86 -14.13 -5.88 -7.46
N GLY A 87 -13.29 -5.09 -8.14
CA GLY A 87 -12.13 -5.63 -8.84
C GLY A 87 -11.19 -6.38 -7.90
N ALA A 88 -10.87 -7.64 -8.19
CA ALA A 88 -9.94 -8.44 -7.40
C ALA A 88 -8.52 -7.86 -7.50
N ALA A 89 -7.78 -7.78 -6.38
CA ALA A 89 -6.40 -7.35 -6.42
C ALA A 89 -5.52 -8.40 -7.14
N TYR A 90 -4.49 -7.93 -7.83
CA TYR A 90 -3.60 -8.74 -8.65
C TYR A 90 -2.14 -8.32 -8.46
N LEU A 91 -1.19 -9.18 -8.86
CA LEU A 91 0.22 -8.82 -8.89
C LEU A 91 0.40 -7.62 -9.83
N SER A 92 1.12 -6.59 -9.40
CA SER A 92 1.26 -5.30 -10.08
C SER A 92 0.06 -4.34 -9.96
N ALA A 93 -0.95 -4.67 -9.14
CA ALA A 93 -2.02 -3.73 -8.83
C ALA A 93 -1.46 -2.45 -8.18
N THR A 94 -1.96 -1.29 -8.62
CA THR A 94 -1.54 0.01 -8.09
C THR A 94 -2.03 0.19 -6.65
N THR A 95 -1.13 0.65 -5.78
CA THR A 95 -1.40 0.95 -4.37
C THR A 95 -0.96 2.38 -4.03
N GLY A 96 -1.74 3.09 -3.23
CA GLY A 96 -1.31 4.36 -2.64
C GLY A 96 -0.79 4.12 -1.23
N HIS A 97 0.41 4.61 -0.93
CA HIS A 97 1.07 4.44 0.37
C HIS A 97 1.06 5.74 1.16
N ASN A 98 1.07 5.64 2.49
CA ASN A 98 1.04 6.77 3.41
C ASN A 98 -0.28 7.58 3.45
N GLY A 99 -1.43 6.89 3.51
CA GLY A 99 -2.71 7.50 3.86
C GLY A 99 -3.54 8.06 2.70
N ALA A 100 -4.46 8.98 3.02
CA ALA A 100 -5.44 9.53 2.07
C ALA A 100 -4.80 10.46 1.02
N ASN A 101 -3.74 11.18 1.41
CA ASN A 101 -2.85 11.94 0.53
C ASN A 101 -1.52 11.19 0.42
N PRO A 102 -1.45 10.16 -0.43
CA PRO A 102 -0.34 9.23 -0.42
C PRO A 102 0.94 9.93 -0.85
N ASN A 103 1.95 9.88 0.02
CA ASN A 103 3.29 10.43 -0.26
C ASN A 103 4.01 9.60 -1.34
N ALA A 104 3.64 8.32 -1.46
CA ALA A 104 3.92 7.48 -2.62
C ALA A 104 2.61 7.03 -3.30
N PRO A 105 2.04 7.83 -4.23
CA PRO A 105 0.74 7.56 -4.85
C PRO A 105 0.76 6.40 -5.86
N ASN A 106 1.94 6.08 -6.41
CA ASN A 106 2.12 5.10 -7.48
C ASN A 106 2.93 3.90 -6.99
N GLY A 107 2.59 3.37 -5.80
CA GLY A 107 3.12 2.09 -5.35
C GLY A 107 2.49 0.93 -6.12
N MET A 108 3.07 -0.26 -6.00
CA MET A 108 2.57 -1.48 -6.63
C MET A 108 2.70 -2.67 -5.71
N GLN A 109 1.77 -3.61 -5.79
CA GLN A 109 1.99 -4.94 -5.23
C GLN A 109 3.01 -5.69 -6.09
N ILE A 110 4.24 -5.83 -5.61
CA ILE A 110 5.33 -6.48 -6.36
C ILE A 110 5.58 -7.94 -5.95
N VAL A 111 4.97 -8.40 -4.85
CA VAL A 111 5.06 -9.78 -4.37
C VAL A 111 3.65 -10.40 -4.36
N PRO A 112 3.45 -11.59 -4.92
CA PRO A 112 2.16 -12.28 -4.85
C PRO A 112 1.83 -12.65 -3.40
N SER A 113 0.58 -12.47 -2.99
CA SER A 113 0.12 -12.88 -1.65
C SER A 113 0.04 -14.41 -1.49
N GLN A 114 -0.08 -15.12 -2.60
CA GLN A 114 0.06 -16.57 -2.75
C GLN A 114 0.25 -16.91 -4.25
N SER A 115 0.74 -18.11 -4.56
CA SER A 115 1.16 -18.50 -5.92
C SER A 115 0.22 -19.46 -6.67
N VAL A 116 -0.91 -19.87 -6.07
CA VAL A 116 -1.82 -20.87 -6.63
C VAL A 116 -2.90 -20.25 -7.51
N VAL A 117 -3.49 -19.14 -7.07
CA VAL A 117 -4.55 -18.43 -7.80
C VAL A 117 -4.01 -17.08 -8.27
N ILE A 118 -3.72 -16.94 -9.56
CA ILE A 118 -3.23 -15.68 -10.12
C ILE A 118 -4.37 -14.97 -10.84
N VAL A 119 -4.58 -13.70 -10.51
CA VAL A 119 -5.57 -12.83 -11.14
C VAL A 119 -4.84 -11.90 -12.11
N ALA A 120 -5.42 -11.66 -13.28
CA ALA A 120 -4.92 -10.71 -14.26
C ALA A 120 -5.66 -9.35 -14.15
N PRO A 121 -5.07 -8.24 -14.64
CA PRO A 121 -5.72 -6.93 -14.68
C PRO A 121 -7.08 -6.92 -15.37
#